data_AF-A0A5K3FK03-F1
#
_entry.id   AF-A0A5K3FK03-F1
#
_cell.length_a   1.000
_cell.length_b   1.000
_cell.length_c   1.000
_cell.angle_alpha   90.00
_cell.angle_beta   90.00
_cell.angle_gamma   90.00
#
_symmetry.space_group_name_H-M   'P 1'
#
loop_
_entity.id
_entity.type
_entity.pdbx_description
1 polymer ?
#
loop_
_entity_poly.entity_id
_entity_poly.type
_entity_poly.pdbx_seq_one_letter_code
_entity_poly.pdbx_strand_id
1 'polypeptide(L)'
;MSQSMGQRSFFKDVQQLYRKIDTSTDGQASIVSVNELSVIVSLNPKFGLNAHASFIVKIDCPMSYPKASPEVHFITPIFHPNVYLGDGRVCLSLLIEWHSFYSLLDVIKALIYVIEHPNFQLPNNDFASDEKLFDKKTLRLLAGLRVNGRRFAPNQAWCEWAEANGCLPVDDEELEDNLDDDGGAVHVEAQEEPNKRIESLPGVDTYTHDASQSS
;
A
#
# COMPACT_ATOMS: atom_id res chain seq x y z
N MET A 1 38.46 -29.91 7.37
CA MET A 1 37.03 -30.07 7.04
C MET A 1 36.26 -28.99 7.77
N SER A 2 35.85 -27.93 7.07
CA SER A 2 35.11 -26.84 7.69
C SER A 2 33.69 -27.33 7.97
N GLN A 3 33.30 -27.37 9.25
CA GLN A 3 31.91 -27.64 9.61
C GLN A 3 31.05 -26.53 8.98
N SER A 4 30.29 -26.88 7.95
CA SER A 4 29.27 -25.99 7.38
C SER A 4 28.21 -25.77 8.45
N MET A 5 28.30 -24.66 9.20
CA MET A 5 27.20 -24.15 10.00
C MET A 5 25.97 -24.15 9.10
N GLY A 6 24.96 -24.96 9.42
CA GLY A 6 23.90 -25.30 8.49
C GLY A 6 23.25 -24.04 7.92
N GLN A 7 23.53 -23.73 6.64
CA GLN A 7 23.13 -22.49 6.00
C GLN A 7 21.63 -22.26 6.21
N ARG A 8 21.28 -21.08 6.71
CA ARG A 8 19.90 -20.65 6.89
C ARG A 8 19.19 -20.60 5.55
N SER A 9 17.91 -20.99 5.51
CA SER A 9 17.12 -21.07 4.29
C SER A 9 15.68 -20.69 4.56
N PHE A 10 14.94 -20.35 3.50
CA PHE A 10 13.50 -20.07 3.55
C PHE A 10 12.73 -21.18 4.30
N PHE A 11 12.99 -22.44 3.97
CA PHE A 11 12.31 -23.57 4.60
C PHE A 11 12.58 -23.66 6.11
N LYS A 12 13.82 -23.44 6.55
CA LYS A 12 14.16 -23.45 7.99
C LYS A 12 13.44 -22.33 8.74
N ASP A 13 13.31 -21.17 8.11
CA ASP A 13 12.55 -20.04 8.64
C ASP A 13 11.06 -20.33 8.75
N VAL A 14 10.46 -20.93 7.71
CA VAL A 14 9.06 -21.38 7.75
C VAL A 14 8.83 -22.39 8.88
N GLN A 15 9.72 -23.36 9.06
CA GLN A 15 9.65 -24.30 10.18
C GLN A 15 9.74 -23.59 11.54
N GLN A 16 10.56 -22.55 11.65
CA GLN A 16 10.62 -21.73 12.85
C GLN A 16 9.32 -20.95 13.06
N LEU A 17 8.73 -20.38 12.01
CA LEU A 17 7.46 -19.67 12.08
C LEU A 17 6.35 -20.56 12.62
N TYR A 18 6.13 -21.76 12.06
CA TYR A 18 5.11 -22.69 12.55
C TYR A 18 5.25 -23.02 14.05
N ARG A 19 6.47 -22.98 14.58
CA ARG A 19 6.75 -23.30 16.00
C ARG A 19 6.61 -22.11 16.93
N LYS A 20 6.82 -20.89 16.44
CA LYS A 20 7.08 -19.72 17.29
C LYS A 20 6.19 -18.53 17.02
N ILE A 21 5.53 -18.45 15.86
CA ILE A 21 4.81 -17.23 15.44
C ILE A 21 3.81 -16.77 16.50
N ASP A 22 2.95 -17.66 16.98
CA ASP A 22 1.94 -17.38 18.00
C ASP A 22 2.57 -16.85 19.29
N THR A 23 3.36 -17.67 19.99
CA THR A 23 4.02 -17.29 21.25
C THR A 23 4.95 -16.09 21.14
N SER A 24 5.62 -15.90 20.00
CA SER A 24 6.58 -14.80 19.80
C SER A 24 5.92 -13.48 19.39
N THR A 25 4.64 -13.51 19.03
CA THR A 25 3.86 -12.33 18.67
C THR A 25 2.67 -12.13 19.61
N ASP A 26 2.61 -12.88 20.72
CA ASP A 26 1.47 -12.88 21.63
C ASP A 26 0.13 -13.11 20.89
N GLY A 27 0.10 -13.98 19.88
CA GLY A 27 -1.08 -14.25 19.06
C GLY A 27 -1.47 -13.14 18.08
N GLN A 28 -0.63 -12.12 17.88
CA GLN A 28 -0.85 -11.06 16.90
C GLN A 28 -0.55 -11.48 15.45
N ALA A 29 0.00 -12.67 15.22
CA ALA A 29 0.24 -13.16 13.88
C ALA A 29 -0.02 -14.67 13.74
N SER A 30 -0.52 -15.05 12.56
CA SER A 30 -0.71 -16.44 12.17
C SER A 30 -0.34 -16.66 10.70
N ILE A 31 0.08 -17.89 10.37
CA ILE A 31 0.36 -18.28 8.97
C ILE A 31 -0.97 -18.62 8.30
N VAL A 32 -1.26 -17.99 7.17
CA VAL A 32 -2.43 -18.30 6.33
C VAL A 32 -2.07 -19.37 5.30
N SER A 33 -0.96 -19.18 4.58
CA SER A 33 -0.47 -20.16 3.60
C SER A 33 1.02 -19.98 3.34
N VAL A 34 1.64 -21.02 2.76
CA VAL A 34 3.04 -21.05 2.37
C VAL A 34 3.14 -21.65 0.98
N ASN A 35 3.88 -20.98 0.10
CA ASN A 35 4.26 -21.50 -1.22
C ASN A 35 5.78 -21.73 -1.26
N GLU A 36 6.34 -22.03 -2.44
CA GLU A 36 7.76 -22.40 -2.58
C GLU A 36 8.73 -21.37 -2.00
N LEU A 37 8.46 -20.08 -2.19
CA LEU A 37 9.29 -18.97 -1.70
C LEU A 37 8.47 -17.79 -1.15
N SER A 38 7.21 -18.02 -0.78
CA SER A 38 6.38 -16.97 -0.20
C SER A 38 5.60 -17.47 1.00
N VAL A 39 5.39 -16.59 1.98
CA VAL A 39 4.51 -16.83 3.13
C VAL A 39 3.42 -15.76 3.14
N ILE A 40 2.18 -16.17 3.30
CA ILE A 40 1.05 -15.28 3.59
C ILE A 40 0.74 -15.39 5.07
N VAL A 41 0.70 -14.25 5.76
CA VAL A 41 0.39 -14.16 7.20
C VAL A 41 -0.81 -13.24 7.42
N SER A 42 -1.56 -13.53 8.48
CA SER A 42 -2.54 -12.60 9.06
C SER A 42 -1.88 -11.89 10.22
N LEU A 43 -1.94 -10.56 10.23
CA LEU A 43 -1.54 -9.71 11.34
C LEU A 43 -2.78 -9.13 12.03
N ASN A 44 -2.85 -9.30 13.34
CA ASN A 44 -3.96 -8.93 14.21
C ASN A 44 -3.42 -8.03 15.33
N PRO A 45 -3.10 -6.76 15.02
CA PRO A 45 -2.62 -5.80 16.01
C PRO A 45 -3.59 -5.67 17.18
N LYS A 46 -3.03 -5.58 18.40
CA LYS A 46 -3.80 -5.42 19.63
C LYS A 46 -3.79 -3.99 20.16
N PHE A 47 -2.86 -3.18 19.68
CA PHE A 47 -2.62 -1.83 20.17
C PHE A 47 -2.65 -0.81 19.03
N GLY A 48 -2.76 0.46 19.41
CA GLY A 48 -2.81 1.58 18.47
C GLY A 48 -4.13 1.67 17.69
N LEU A 49 -4.15 2.54 16.68
CA LEU A 49 -5.34 2.84 15.88
C LEU A 49 -5.85 1.64 15.07
N ASN A 50 -4.92 0.77 14.71
CA ASN A 50 -5.21 -0.43 13.94
C ASN A 50 -5.64 -1.61 14.83
N ALA A 51 -5.73 -1.45 16.15
CA ALA A 51 -6.18 -2.51 17.06
C ALA A 51 -7.50 -3.13 16.58
N HIS A 52 -7.64 -4.45 16.74
CA HIS A 52 -8.81 -5.24 16.33
C HIS A 52 -8.98 -5.44 14.81
N ALA A 53 -8.16 -4.79 13.98
CA ALA A 53 -8.13 -5.06 12.55
C ALA A 53 -7.45 -6.39 12.22
N SER A 54 -7.69 -6.89 11.01
CA SER A 54 -7.01 -8.05 10.44
C SER A 54 -6.37 -7.70 9.11
N PHE A 55 -5.06 -7.87 8.98
CA PHE A 55 -4.32 -7.55 7.75
C PHE A 55 -3.65 -8.79 7.17
N ILE A 56 -3.95 -9.07 5.90
CA ILE A 56 -3.23 -10.09 5.14
C ILE A 56 -1.97 -9.46 4.55
N VAL A 57 -0.83 -10.07 4.85
CA VAL A 57 0.48 -9.64 4.36
C VAL A 57 1.14 -10.80 3.62
N LYS A 58 1.70 -10.50 2.45
CA LYS A 58 2.49 -11.42 1.64
C LYS A 58 3.97 -11.07 1.78
N ILE A 59 4.78 -12.08 2.08
CA ILE A 59 6.24 -12.00 2.17
C ILE A 59 6.81 -12.89 1.08
N ASP A 60 7.40 -12.29 0.05
CA ASP A 60 8.01 -12.97 -1.09
C ASP A 60 9.53 -12.99 -0.94
N CYS A 61 10.14 -14.17 -0.89
CA CYS A 61 11.57 -14.34 -0.79
C CYS A 61 12.20 -14.55 -2.17
N PRO A 62 13.28 -13.84 -2.51
CA PRO A 62 14.01 -14.13 -3.74
C PRO A 62 14.75 -15.47 -3.65
N MET A 63 15.15 -16.03 -4.80
CA MET A 63 15.99 -17.24 -4.87
C MET A 63 17.29 -17.13 -4.07
N SER A 64 17.78 -15.90 -3.87
CA SER A 64 19.01 -15.59 -3.12
C SER A 64 18.78 -15.45 -1.61
N TYR A 65 17.56 -15.58 -1.10
CA TYR A 65 17.26 -15.56 0.34
C TYR A 65 18.07 -16.63 1.09
N PRO A 66 18.67 -16.32 2.26
CA PRO A 66 18.55 -15.08 3.04
C PRO A 66 19.63 -14.03 2.71
N LYS A 67 20.41 -14.16 1.62
CA LYS A 67 21.42 -13.15 1.27
C LYS A 67 20.78 -11.85 0.80
N ALA A 68 19.67 -11.93 0.08
CA ALA A 68 18.84 -10.78 -0.27
C ALA A 68 17.58 -10.73 0.61
N SER A 69 17.04 -9.52 0.80
CA SER A 69 15.82 -9.29 1.56
C SER A 69 14.59 -9.87 0.87
N PRO A 70 13.56 -10.24 1.65
CA PRO A 70 12.25 -10.48 1.08
C PRO A 70 11.57 -9.16 0.68
N GLU A 71 10.63 -9.24 -0.26
CA GLU A 71 9.66 -8.19 -0.54
C GLU A 71 8.39 -8.41 0.29
N VAL A 72 7.82 -7.33 0.81
CA VAL A 72 6.66 -7.40 1.71
C VAL A 72 5.56 -6.48 1.21
N HIS A 73 4.35 -7.03 1.08
CA HIS A 73 3.18 -6.32 0.60
C HIS A 73 1.97 -6.57 1.50
N PHE A 74 1.29 -5.51 1.90
CA PHE A 74 -0.06 -5.57 2.47
C PHE A 74 -1.06 -5.86 1.35
N ILE A 75 -1.73 -6.99 1.45
CA ILE A 75 -2.83 -7.37 0.55
C ILE A 75 -4.13 -6.72 1.03
N THR A 76 -4.34 -6.70 2.36
CA THR A 76 -5.40 -5.90 2.97
C THR A 76 -4.98 -4.44 2.98
N PRO A 77 -5.80 -3.50 2.46
CA PRO A 77 -5.50 -2.07 2.52
C PRO A 77 -5.20 -1.60 3.95
N ILE A 78 -4.18 -0.77 4.11
CA ILE A 78 -3.81 -0.13 5.36
C ILE A 78 -3.38 1.31 5.08
N PHE A 79 -3.86 2.26 5.89
CA PHE A 79 -3.38 3.63 5.85
C PHE A 79 -2.17 3.75 6.78
N HIS A 80 -0.97 3.86 6.22
CA HIS A 80 0.26 3.82 7.02
C HIS A 80 1.42 4.59 6.35
N PRO A 81 2.21 5.40 7.07
CA PRO A 81 3.30 6.19 6.48
C PRO A 81 4.37 5.33 5.80
N ASN A 82 4.58 4.11 6.29
CA ASN A 82 5.59 3.18 5.75
C ASN A 82 5.04 2.13 4.78
N VAL A 83 3.79 2.29 4.31
CA VAL A 83 3.15 1.39 3.34
C VAL A 83 2.64 2.20 2.16
N TYR A 84 3.07 1.86 0.95
CA TYR A 84 2.57 2.50 -0.25
C TYR A 84 1.12 2.06 -0.51
N LEU A 85 0.18 3.01 -0.52
CA LEU A 85 -1.25 2.69 -0.61
C LEU A 85 -1.65 2.11 -1.98
N GLY A 86 -0.85 2.33 -3.03
CA GLY A 86 -1.15 1.86 -4.38
C GLY A 86 -0.97 0.35 -4.58
N ASP A 87 0.10 -0.23 -4.05
CA ASP A 87 0.46 -1.64 -4.22
C ASP A 87 0.67 -2.40 -2.89
N GLY A 88 0.55 -1.71 -1.75
CA GLY A 88 0.75 -2.28 -0.42
C GLY A 88 2.22 -2.51 -0.04
N ARG A 89 3.18 -2.07 -0.86
CA ARG A 89 4.61 -2.30 -0.61
C ARG A 89 5.06 -1.63 0.66
N VAL A 90 5.82 -2.36 1.47
CA VAL A 90 6.33 -1.90 2.75
C VAL A 90 7.74 -1.32 2.61
N CYS A 91 7.95 -0.14 3.19
CA CYS A 91 9.25 0.52 3.29
C CYS A 91 9.72 0.52 4.75
N LEU A 92 10.40 -0.56 5.17
CA LEU A 92 10.97 -0.70 6.51
C LEU A 92 12.50 -0.68 6.46
N SER A 93 13.13 -0.02 7.43
CA SER A 93 14.60 0.01 7.56
C SER A 93 15.19 -1.39 7.62
N LEU A 94 14.54 -2.33 8.32
CA LEU A 94 14.96 -3.75 8.39
C LEU A 94 15.07 -4.40 7.00
N LEU A 95 14.20 -4.04 6.05
CA LEU A 95 14.21 -4.59 4.68
C LEU A 95 15.26 -3.89 3.81
N ILE A 96 15.54 -2.61 4.08
CA ILE A 96 16.54 -1.80 3.36
C ILE A 96 17.96 -2.16 3.81
N GLU A 97 18.17 -2.26 5.12
CA GLU A 97 19.45 -2.60 5.78
C GLU A 97 19.52 -4.10 6.09
N TRP A 98 19.10 -4.91 5.13
CA TRP A 98 18.93 -6.34 5.34
C TRP A 98 20.24 -7.07 5.61
N HIS A 99 20.19 -7.93 6.62
CA HIS A 99 21.23 -8.89 6.93
C HIS A 99 20.70 -10.31 6.95
N SER A 100 21.51 -11.26 6.47
CA SER A 100 21.11 -12.67 6.34
C SER A 100 20.84 -13.40 7.66
N PHE A 101 21.03 -12.74 8.81
CA PHE A 101 20.64 -13.25 10.12
C PHE A 101 19.21 -12.86 10.52
N TYR A 102 18.56 -11.91 9.83
CA TYR A 102 17.18 -11.52 10.13
C TYR A 102 16.14 -12.54 9.66
N SER A 103 15.35 -13.00 10.61
CA SER A 103 14.10 -13.76 10.56
C SER A 103 13.06 -13.47 9.49
N LEU A 104 12.35 -14.46 8.92
CA LEU A 104 10.93 -14.19 8.59
C LEU A 104 10.12 -13.81 9.84
N LEU A 105 10.44 -14.38 11.01
CA LEU A 105 9.83 -14.00 12.28
C LEU A 105 10.20 -12.57 12.68
N ASP A 106 11.44 -12.15 12.43
CA ASP A 106 11.88 -10.79 12.72
C ASP A 106 11.20 -9.77 11.80
N VAL A 107 10.97 -10.12 10.52
CA VAL A 107 10.12 -9.33 9.61
C VAL A 107 8.70 -9.18 10.16
N ILE A 108 8.06 -10.26 10.59
CA ILE A 108 6.69 -10.22 11.16
C ILE A 108 6.63 -9.34 12.41
N LYS A 109 7.61 -9.47 13.32
CA LYS A 109 7.69 -8.63 14.51
C LYS A 109 7.87 -7.16 14.17
N ALA A 110 8.72 -6.84 13.19
CA ALA A 110 8.92 -5.48 12.73
C ALA A 110 7.66 -4.88 12.09
N LEU A 111 6.87 -5.69 11.36
CA LEU A 111 5.59 -5.26 10.81
C LEU A 111 4.57 -4.95 11.91
N ILE A 112 4.44 -5.81 12.93
CA ILE A 112 3.57 -5.52 14.08
C ILE A 112 4.01 -4.23 14.77
N TYR A 113 5.30 -4.11 15.05
CA TYR A 113 5.86 -2.92 15.69
C TYR A 113 5.56 -1.65 14.91
N VAL A 114 5.72 -1.66 13.58
CA VAL A 114 5.49 -0.45 12.78
C VAL A 114 4.00 -0.07 12.73
N ILE A 115 3.10 -1.05 12.67
CA ILE A 115 1.65 -0.80 12.71
C ILE A 115 1.25 -0.09 14.01
N GLU A 116 1.89 -0.45 15.12
CA GLU A 116 1.64 0.10 16.45
C GLU A 116 2.40 1.41 16.72
N HIS A 117 3.53 1.60 16.03
CA HIS A 117 4.40 2.76 16.16
C HIS A 117 4.75 3.34 14.78
N PRO A 118 3.78 4.04 14.14
CA PRO A 118 3.98 4.63 12.81
C PRO A 118 5.21 5.54 12.78
N ASN A 119 6.02 5.41 11.73
CA ASN A 119 7.21 6.24 11.55
C ASN A 119 7.01 7.25 10.41
N PHE A 120 6.81 8.51 10.75
CA PHE A 120 6.60 9.62 9.81
C PHE A 120 7.91 10.24 9.26
N GLN A 121 9.09 9.77 9.69
CA GLN A 121 10.39 10.31 9.26
C GLN A 121 10.80 9.87 7.84
N LEU A 122 9.96 9.09 7.13
CA LEU A 122 10.22 8.63 5.77
C LEU A 122 9.34 9.40 4.77
N PRO A 123 9.92 10.30 3.94
CA PRO A 123 9.19 11.24 3.09
C PRO A 123 8.57 10.63 1.81
N ASN A 124 8.38 9.31 1.74
CA ASN A 124 8.01 8.63 0.49
C ASN A 124 6.51 8.37 0.32
N ASN A 125 5.66 8.93 1.18
CA ASN A 125 4.22 8.74 1.08
C ASN A 125 3.50 10.07 1.34
N ASP A 126 3.33 10.89 0.30
CA ASP A 126 2.51 12.11 0.33
C ASP A 126 1.12 11.84 0.94
N PHE A 127 0.63 10.59 0.83
CA PHE A 127 -0.69 10.19 1.29
C PHE A 127 -0.85 10.07 2.81
N ALA A 128 0.22 9.85 3.59
CA ALA A 128 0.15 9.59 5.03
C ALA A 128 1.20 10.39 5.84
N SER A 129 1.72 11.46 5.24
CA SER A 129 2.71 12.36 5.87
C SER A 129 2.08 13.35 6.86
N ASP A 130 0.78 13.62 6.74
CA ASP A 130 0.07 14.49 7.68
C ASP A 130 -0.35 13.71 8.94
N GLU A 131 0.50 13.80 9.96
CA GLU A 131 0.27 13.24 11.28
C GLU A 131 -1.08 13.69 11.89
N LYS A 132 -1.55 14.91 11.60
CA LYS A 132 -2.81 15.44 12.16
C LYS A 132 -4.03 14.69 11.64
N LEU A 133 -3.95 14.17 10.41
CA LEU A 133 -5.05 13.46 9.75
C LEU A 133 -4.90 11.95 9.80
N PHE A 134 -3.79 11.46 10.33
CA PHE A 134 -3.45 10.05 10.36
C PHE A 134 -4.54 9.21 11.06
N ASP A 135 -4.93 9.60 12.27
CA ASP A 135 -5.95 8.89 13.06
C ASP A 135 -7.27 8.80 12.30
N LYS A 136 -7.76 9.95 11.82
CA LYS A 136 -9.04 10.04 11.12
C LYS A 136 -9.04 9.26 9.81
N LYS A 137 -7.99 9.40 8.99
CA LYS A 137 -7.86 8.70 7.70
C LYS A 137 -7.70 7.19 7.91
N THR A 138 -6.99 6.76 8.96
CA THR A 138 -6.90 5.35 9.36
C THR A 138 -8.27 4.76 9.68
N LEU A 139 -9.03 5.40 10.58
CA LEU A 139 -10.36 4.92 10.96
C LEU A 139 -11.35 4.91 9.78
N ARG A 140 -11.30 5.94 8.91
CA ARG A 140 -12.10 5.98 7.68
C ARG A 140 -11.75 4.83 6.74
N LEU A 141 -10.46 4.55 6.52
CA LEU A 141 -10.04 3.43 5.68
C LEU A 141 -10.52 2.09 6.26
N LEU A 142 -10.37 1.88 7.58
CA LEU A 142 -10.82 0.66 8.24
C LEU A 142 -12.34 0.45 8.11
N ALA A 143 -13.12 1.54 8.16
CA ALA A 143 -14.57 1.53 7.94
C ALA A 143 -14.98 1.41 6.46
N GLY A 144 -14.03 1.35 5.52
CA GLY A 144 -14.33 1.33 4.08
C GLY A 144 -14.91 2.64 3.54
N LEU A 145 -14.68 3.76 4.24
CA LEU A 145 -15.03 5.11 3.81
C LEU A 145 -13.97 5.66 2.84
N ARG A 146 -14.27 6.81 2.24
CA ARG A 146 -13.31 7.48 1.35
C ARG A 146 -12.14 8.06 2.14
N VAL A 147 -10.96 7.90 1.55
CA VAL A 147 -9.70 8.50 1.98
C VAL A 147 -8.97 8.96 0.73
N ASN A 148 -8.68 10.27 0.64
CA ASN A 148 -8.02 10.89 -0.51
C ASN A 148 -8.76 10.58 -1.84
N GLY A 149 -10.10 10.66 -1.80
CA GLY A 149 -10.96 10.38 -2.96
C GLY A 149 -11.06 8.91 -3.38
N ARG A 150 -10.39 7.99 -2.67
CA ARG A 150 -10.41 6.54 -2.95
C ARG A 150 -11.20 5.79 -1.90
N ARG A 151 -11.94 4.76 -2.32
CA ARG A 151 -12.65 3.83 -1.44
C ARG A 151 -11.96 2.47 -1.46
N PHE A 152 -11.78 1.88 -0.29
CA PHE A 152 -11.20 0.56 -0.10
C PHE A 152 -12.22 -0.38 0.54
N ALA A 153 -12.00 -1.70 0.42
CA ALA A 153 -12.82 -2.66 1.13
C ALA A 153 -12.66 -2.45 2.65
N PRO A 154 -13.76 -2.48 3.44
CA PRO A 154 -13.70 -2.32 4.88
C PRO A 154 -12.91 -3.47 5.52
N ASN A 155 -12.23 -3.16 6.62
CA ASN A 155 -11.62 -4.19 7.45
C ASN A 155 -12.71 -4.85 8.31
N GLN A 156 -13.15 -6.04 7.89
CA GLN A 156 -14.30 -6.71 8.50
C GLN A 156 -14.14 -6.93 10.02
N ALA A 157 -12.96 -7.39 10.46
CA ALA A 157 -12.69 -7.63 11.89
C ALA A 157 -12.77 -6.33 12.71
N TRP A 158 -12.22 -5.24 12.17
CA TRP A 158 -12.31 -3.94 12.81
C TRP A 158 -13.75 -3.41 12.83
N CYS A 159 -14.49 -3.54 11.73
CA CYS A 159 -15.89 -3.07 11.63
C CYS A 159 -16.80 -3.80 12.61
N GLU A 160 -16.68 -5.13 12.73
CA GLU A 160 -17.44 -5.93 13.70
C GLU A 160 -17.15 -5.48 15.14
N TRP A 161 -15.87 -5.24 15.46
CA TRP A 161 -15.49 -4.70 16.77
C TRP A 161 -16.04 -3.29 16.97
N ALA A 162 -15.94 -2.41 15.97
CA ALA A 162 -16.35 -1.02 16.06
C ALA A 162 -17.88 -0.88 16.21
N GLU A 163 -18.64 -1.70 15.49
CA GLU A 163 -20.10 -1.78 15.60
C GLU A 163 -20.52 -2.24 17.00
N ALA A 164 -19.90 -3.31 17.51
CA ALA A 164 -20.17 -3.83 18.85
C ALA A 164 -19.85 -2.83 19.98
N ASN A 165 -18.96 -1.86 19.73
CA ASN A 165 -18.57 -0.82 20.68
C ASN A 165 -19.15 0.57 20.36
N GLY A 166 -19.99 0.70 19.33
CA GLY A 166 -20.62 1.96 18.95
C GLY A 166 -19.64 3.05 18.51
N CYS A 167 -18.49 2.68 17.92
CA CYS A 167 -17.43 3.62 17.52
C CYS A 167 -17.19 3.66 15.99
N LEU A 168 -18.16 3.21 15.19
CA LEU A 168 -18.11 3.38 13.73
C LEU A 168 -18.08 4.88 13.37
N PRO A 169 -17.17 5.31 12.47
CA PRO A 169 -17.14 6.69 12.01
C PRO A 169 -18.36 6.98 11.11
N VAL A 170 -18.88 8.19 11.22
CA VAL A 170 -19.93 8.69 10.34
C VAL A 170 -19.30 9.13 9.01
N ASP A 171 -19.99 8.87 7.91
CA ASP A 171 -19.58 9.35 6.59
C ASP A 171 -20.00 10.81 6.41
N ASP A 172 -19.26 11.73 7.03
CA ASP A 172 -19.39 13.17 6.77
C ASP A 172 -18.49 13.55 5.59
N GLU A 173 -19.09 13.77 4.41
CA GLU A 173 -18.36 14.16 3.18
C GLU A 173 -17.72 15.56 3.31
N GLU A 174 -18.35 16.48 4.05
CA GLU A 174 -17.82 17.85 4.30
C GLU A 174 -16.46 17.85 5.02
N LEU A 175 -16.12 16.73 5.66
CA LEU A 175 -14.85 16.56 6.34
C LEU A 175 -13.71 16.15 5.41
N GLU A 176 -13.93 15.77 4.14
CA GLU A 176 -12.82 15.59 3.17
C GLU A 176 -12.38 16.94 2.61
N ASP A 177 -13.32 17.77 2.17
CA ASP A 177 -13.03 19.05 1.49
C ASP A 177 -12.27 20.06 2.38
N ASN A 178 -12.54 20.05 3.69
CA ASN A 178 -11.87 20.93 4.65
C ASN A 178 -10.48 20.44 5.09
N LEU A 179 -10.08 19.21 4.73
CA LEU A 179 -8.81 18.63 5.14
C LEU A 179 -7.71 18.76 4.09
N ASP A 180 -8.08 18.97 2.84
CA ASP A 180 -7.15 19.14 1.72
C ASP A 180 -6.84 20.64 1.45
N ASP A 181 -7.44 21.59 2.20
CA ASP A 181 -7.39 23.05 1.94
C ASP A 181 -6.33 23.84 2.76
N ASP A 182 -5.50 23.21 3.60
CA ASP A 182 -4.40 23.94 4.27
C ASP A 182 -3.15 24.03 3.34
N GLY A 183 -3.23 24.93 2.36
CA GLY A 183 -2.11 25.80 1.97
C GLY A 183 -0.93 25.18 1.21
N GLY A 184 -1.11 24.90 -0.09
CA GLY A 184 -0.01 24.59 -1.00
C GLY A 184 -0.37 24.72 -2.48
N ALA A 185 -1.05 25.81 -2.87
CA ALA A 185 -1.33 26.10 -4.27
C ALA A 185 -0.02 26.32 -5.06
N VAL A 186 0.50 25.27 -5.67
CA VAL A 186 1.36 25.39 -6.85
C VAL A 186 0.45 25.37 -8.06
N HIS A 187 0.20 26.56 -8.60
CA HIS A 187 -0.33 26.75 -9.95
C HIS A 187 0.58 25.99 -10.93
N VAL A 188 0.13 24.81 -11.37
CA VAL A 188 0.62 24.22 -12.61
C VAL A 188 -0.22 24.80 -13.73
N GLU A 189 0.31 25.82 -14.41
CA GLU A 189 -0.21 26.24 -15.71
C GLU A 189 -0.11 25.03 -16.66
N ALA A 190 -1.25 24.42 -16.95
CA ALA A 190 -1.38 23.47 -18.03
C ALA A 190 -1.14 24.23 -19.34
N GLN A 191 -0.04 23.94 -20.01
CA GLN A 191 0.19 24.37 -21.38
C GLN A 191 -0.89 23.73 -22.27
N GLU A 192 -1.80 24.55 -22.77
CA GLU A 192 -2.75 24.20 -23.83
C GLU A 192 -1.98 23.89 -25.12
N GLU A 193 -2.03 22.64 -25.58
CA GLU A 193 -1.66 22.30 -26.96
C GLU A 193 -2.77 22.76 -27.93
N PRO A 194 -2.41 23.39 -29.07
CA PRO A 194 -3.39 23.98 -29.97
C PRO A 194 -4.12 22.90 -30.79
N ASN A 195 -5.43 22.82 -30.57
CA ASN A 195 -6.35 21.96 -31.29
C ASN A 195 -6.48 22.42 -32.76
N LYS A 196 -6.00 21.61 -33.72
CA LYS A 196 -6.19 21.83 -35.16
C LYS A 196 -7.66 21.61 -35.52
N ARG A 197 -8.39 22.72 -35.66
CA ARG A 197 -9.75 22.78 -36.22
C ARG A 197 -9.70 22.51 -37.73
N ILE A 198 -10.23 21.37 -38.16
CA ILE A 198 -10.59 21.11 -39.56
C ILE A 198 -11.93 21.80 -39.78
N GLU A 199 -11.91 22.94 -40.47
CA GLU A 199 -13.12 23.61 -40.94
C GLU A 199 -13.56 23.01 -42.29
N SER A 200 -14.83 22.65 -42.31
CA SER A 200 -15.61 22.15 -43.43
C SER A 200 -15.64 23.16 -44.59
N LEU A 201 -15.37 22.68 -45.80
CA LEU A 201 -15.55 23.41 -47.06
C LEU A 201 -17.05 23.55 -47.40
N PRO A 202 -17.54 24.74 -47.81
CA PRO A 202 -18.77 24.86 -48.56
C PRO A 202 -18.46 24.79 -50.07
N GLY A 203 -19.25 24.01 -50.81
CA GLY A 203 -19.18 23.95 -52.27
C GLY A 203 -19.86 25.15 -52.93
N VAL A 204 -19.40 25.51 -54.14
CA VAL A 204 -20.18 26.17 -55.20
C VAL A 204 -19.51 25.91 -56.56
N ASP A 205 -20.33 25.33 -57.44
CA ASP A 205 -20.54 25.48 -58.89
C ASP A 205 -19.46 25.26 -59.97
N THR A 206 -19.94 24.41 -60.90
CA THR A 206 -19.67 24.22 -62.32
C THR A 206 -19.23 25.47 -63.10
N TYR A 207 -18.24 25.32 -64.01
CA TYR A 207 -18.31 25.83 -65.39
C TYR A 207 -17.24 25.16 -66.29
N THR A 208 -17.69 24.75 -67.47
CA THR A 208 -16.92 24.20 -68.60
C THR A 208 -16.31 25.28 -69.49
N HIS A 209 -15.10 25.06 -70.03
CA HIS A 209 -14.60 25.40 -71.39
C HIS A 209 -13.09 25.09 -71.42
N ASP A 210 -12.58 24.10 -72.15
CA ASP A 210 -12.36 23.96 -73.61
C ASP A 210 -11.07 24.63 -74.13
N ALA A 211 -10.40 23.85 -74.99
CA ALA A 211 -9.41 24.19 -76.02
C ALA A 211 -8.01 24.76 -75.67
N SER A 212 -6.98 23.98 -76.05
CA SER A 212 -5.94 24.33 -77.05
C SER A 212 -4.48 24.01 -76.65
N GLN A 213 -3.93 23.03 -77.37
CA GLN A 213 -2.59 22.94 -77.99
C GLN A 213 -1.49 23.92 -77.53
N SER A 214 -0.25 23.43 -77.33
CA SER A 214 0.78 23.42 -78.38
C SER A 214 2.15 22.88 -77.90
N SER A 215 2.72 22.05 -78.79
CA SER A 215 4.14 21.72 -79.04
C SER A 215 4.97 20.98 -78.00
#